data_AF-A0A7W0NHX6-F1
#
_entry.id   AF-A0A7W0NHX6-F1
#
_cell.length_a   1.000
_cell.length_b   1.000
_cell.length_c   1.000
_cell.angle_alpha   90.00
_cell.angle_beta   90.00
_cell.angle_gamma   90.00
#
_symmetry.space_group_name_H-M   'P 1'
#
loop_
_entity.id
_entity.type
_entity.pdbx_description
1 polymer ?
#
loop_
_entity_poly.entity_id
_entity_poly.type
_entity_poly.pdbx_seq_one_letter_code
_entity_poly.pdbx_strand_id
1 'polypeptide(L)'
;MRLDSADAAFIGRVMEIRPAPAGDGGAELVYVFTVDSVVKGDLDRRVEVTSPVGGAACGFELRRDEASGILLRRDTIRHIWIGGLCGQMAVGELIEAAEATDERIVNWGGIVVGTAILGLGALLTWRRLRAKRYRPAP
;
A
#
# COMPACT_ATOMS: atom_id res chain seq x y z
N MET A 1 1.40 10.15 -11.82
CA MET A 1 2.28 9.78 -10.69
C MET A 1 2.48 8.26 -10.73
N ARG A 2 3.62 7.73 -10.29
CA ARG A 2 3.87 6.27 -10.29
C ARG A 2 3.72 5.71 -8.88
N LEU A 3 3.32 4.45 -8.77
CA LEU A 3 3.19 3.75 -7.49
C LEU A 3 4.51 3.68 -6.72
N ASP A 4 5.64 3.52 -7.43
CA ASP A 4 6.98 3.47 -6.85
C ASP A 4 7.33 4.75 -6.06
N SER A 5 6.92 5.92 -6.55
CA SER A 5 7.23 7.22 -5.96
C SER A 5 6.12 7.80 -5.06
N ALA A 6 5.02 7.08 -4.88
CA ALA A 6 3.98 7.43 -3.93
C ALA A 6 4.37 7.01 -2.51
N ASP A 7 4.03 7.83 -1.51
CA ASP A 7 4.26 7.49 -0.11
C ASP A 7 3.23 6.47 0.39
N ALA A 8 2.00 6.58 -0.12
CA ALA A 8 0.94 5.61 0.12
C ALA A 8 0.02 5.48 -1.09
N ALA A 9 -0.68 4.36 -1.18
CA ALA A 9 -1.67 4.10 -2.22
C ALA A 9 -2.78 3.20 -1.68
N PHE A 10 -4.02 3.50 -2.07
CA PHE A 10 -5.18 2.73 -1.63
C PHE A 10 -6.29 2.73 -2.68
N ILE A 11 -7.21 1.78 -2.55
CA ILE A 11 -8.47 1.71 -3.28
C ILE A 11 -9.56 2.09 -2.29
N GLY A 12 -10.41 3.05 -2.69
CA GLY A 12 -11.46 3.53 -1.80
C GLY A 12 -12.50 4.37 -2.52
N ARG A 13 -13.42 4.93 -1.72
CA ARG A 13 -14.53 5.75 -2.20
C ARG A 13 -14.60 7.07 -1.46
N VAL A 14 -15.00 8.12 -2.17
CA VAL A 14 -15.20 9.45 -1.58
C VAL A 14 -16.48 9.45 -0.76
N MET A 15 -16.35 9.61 0.56
CA MET A 15 -17.47 9.76 1.49
C MET A 15 -17.96 11.21 1.54
N GLU A 16 -17.01 12.14 1.56
CA GLU A 16 -17.29 13.55 1.79
C GLU A 16 -16.25 14.43 1.08
N ILE A 17 -16.70 15.58 0.57
CA ILE A 17 -15.85 16.61 0.01
C ILE A 17 -16.19 17.89 0.76
N ARG A 18 -15.18 18.50 1.39
CA ARG A 18 -15.34 19.73 2.16
C ARG A 18 -14.26 20.74 1.77
N PRO A 19 -14.52 22.06 1.87
CA PRO A 19 -13.46 23.05 1.70
C PRO A 19 -12.38 22.84 2.77
N ALA A 20 -11.12 22.94 2.37
CA ALA A 20 -10.03 22.97 3.33
C ALA A 20 -10.16 24.20 4.22
N PRO A 21 -9.75 24.12 5.51
CA PRO A 21 -9.68 25.29 6.36
C PRO A 21 -8.81 26.34 5.68
N ALA A 22 -9.24 27.61 5.70
CA ALA A 22 -8.56 28.70 5.02
C ALA A 22 -7.09 28.76 5.45
N GLY A 23 -6.20 28.38 4.54
CA GLY A 23 -4.75 28.51 4.66
C GLY A 23 -4.22 29.35 3.51
N ASP A 24 -2.98 29.83 3.64
CA ASP A 24 -2.35 30.86 2.79
C ASP A 24 -2.16 30.48 1.31
N GLY A 25 -2.72 29.37 0.83
CA GLY A 25 -2.46 28.80 -0.49
C GLY A 25 -3.70 28.30 -1.21
N GLY A 26 -4.48 29.23 -1.78
CA GLY A 26 -5.51 28.91 -2.77
C GLY A 26 -6.75 28.18 -2.26
N ALA A 27 -7.69 27.93 -3.19
CA ALA A 27 -8.88 27.15 -2.89
C ALA A 27 -8.53 25.66 -2.93
N GLU A 28 -8.37 25.04 -1.76
CA GLU A 28 -8.16 23.60 -1.58
C GLU A 28 -9.44 22.92 -1.06
N LEU A 29 -9.59 21.64 -1.39
CA LEU A 29 -10.64 20.75 -0.90
C LEU A 29 -10.01 19.60 -0.12
N VAL A 30 -10.67 19.21 0.95
CA VAL A 30 -10.40 17.99 1.69
C VAL A 30 -11.41 16.93 1.25
N TYR A 31 -10.88 15.86 0.67
CA TYR A 31 -11.62 14.66 0.30
C TYR A 31 -11.45 13.64 1.40
N VAL A 32 -12.57 13.19 1.95
CA VAL A 32 -12.60 12.13 2.94
C VAL A 32 -12.91 10.83 2.21
N PHE A 33 -11.98 9.90 2.27
CA PHE A 33 -12.13 8.57 1.67
C PHE A 33 -12.44 7.52 2.74
N THR A 34 -13.28 6.56 2.38
CA THR A 34 -13.27 5.25 3.02
C THR A 34 -12.31 4.36 2.26
N VAL A 35 -11.39 3.71 2.98
CA VAL A 35 -10.40 2.82 2.40
C VAL A 35 -10.96 1.41 2.38
N ASP A 36 -11.12 0.86 1.17
CA ASP A 36 -11.58 -0.51 0.96
C ASP A 36 -10.38 -1.47 0.95
N SER A 37 -9.24 -1.07 0.38
CA SER A 37 -7.99 -1.84 0.39
C SER A 37 -6.76 -0.93 0.36
N VAL A 38 -5.73 -1.28 1.12
CA VAL A 38 -4.44 -0.58 1.12
C VAL A 38 -3.48 -1.31 0.19
N VAL A 39 -2.93 -0.59 -0.77
CA VAL A 39 -1.95 -1.12 -1.75
C VAL A 39 -0.53 -0.82 -1.29
N LYS A 40 -0.29 0.36 -0.72
CA LYS A 40 1.03 0.78 -0.24
C LYS A 40 0.90 1.74 0.93
N GLY A 41 1.84 1.62 1.88
CA GLY A 41 1.91 2.49 3.06
C GLY A 41 1.04 2.01 4.21
N ASP A 42 1.02 2.80 5.29
CA ASP A 42 0.18 2.57 6.45
C ASP A 42 -0.93 3.62 6.48
N LEU A 43 -2.18 3.17 6.34
CA LEU A 43 -3.35 4.01 6.18
C LEU A 43 -4.50 3.47 7.03
N ASP A 44 -5.21 4.38 7.68
CA ASP A 44 -6.43 4.07 8.41
C ASP A 44 -7.59 3.74 7.45
N ARG A 45 -8.68 3.18 8.01
CA ARG A 45 -9.92 2.92 7.26
C ARG A 45 -10.57 4.19 6.69
N ARG A 46 -10.24 5.35 7.24
CA ARG A 46 -10.71 6.66 6.79
C ARG A 46 -9.51 7.57 6.62
N VAL A 47 -9.36 8.14 5.42
CA VAL A 47 -8.21 8.98 5.10
C VAL A 47 -8.70 10.32 4.56
N GLU A 48 -8.14 11.39 5.10
CA GLU A 48 -8.37 12.74 4.60
C GLU A 48 -7.25 13.15 3.67
N VAL A 49 -7.61 13.58 2.47
CA VAL A 49 -6.66 13.94 1.42
C VAL A 49 -6.96 15.36 0.98
N THR A 50 -5.96 16.22 1.02
CA THR A 50 -6.06 17.59 0.53
C THR A 50 -5.70 17.62 -0.95
N SER A 51 -6.50 18.32 -1.74
CA SER A 51 -6.31 18.48 -3.18
C SER A 51 -6.74 19.89 -3.60
N PRO A 52 -6.12 20.47 -4.64
CA PRO A 52 -6.62 21.70 -5.26
C PRO A 52 -8.07 21.57 -5.76
N VAL A 53 -8.77 22.69 -5.91
CA VAL A 53 -10.13 22.73 -6.48
C VAL A 53 -10.10 22.52 -8.00
N GLY A 54 -10.61 21.37 -8.44
CA GLY A 54 -10.91 21.07 -9.85
C GLY A 54 -9.71 20.68 -10.71
N GLY A 55 -9.97 20.01 -11.84
CA GLY A 55 -8.93 19.47 -12.72
C GLY A 55 -8.01 20.53 -13.35
N ALA A 56 -8.51 21.76 -13.56
CA ALA A 56 -7.69 22.87 -14.05
C ALA A 56 -6.54 23.24 -13.08
N ALA A 57 -6.69 22.97 -11.79
CA ALA A 57 -5.66 23.12 -10.77
C ALA A 57 -4.97 21.79 -10.41
N CYS A 58 -5.12 20.77 -11.25
CA CYS A 58 -4.71 19.38 -10.98
C CYS A 58 -5.41 18.75 -9.76
N GLY A 59 -6.59 19.23 -9.42
CA GLY A 59 -7.45 18.66 -8.38
C GLY A 59 -8.13 17.37 -8.81
N PHE A 60 -8.60 16.59 -7.85
CA PHE A 60 -9.37 15.36 -8.12
C PHE A 60 -10.66 15.65 -8.90
N GLU A 61 -10.94 14.80 -9.89
CA GLU A 61 -12.21 14.74 -10.61
C GLU A 61 -12.97 13.50 -10.16
N LEU A 62 -13.30 13.46 -8.87
CA LEU A 62 -13.98 12.35 -8.23
C LEU A 62 -15.37 12.77 -7.78
N ARG A 63 -16.33 11.86 -7.95
CA ARG A 63 -17.68 12.02 -7.43
C ARG A 63 -17.81 11.29 -6.10
N ARG A 64 -18.79 11.71 -5.30
CA ARG A 64 -19.16 11.00 -4.07
C ARG A 64 -19.53 9.55 -4.42
N ASP A 65 -19.13 8.62 -3.56
CA ASP A 65 -19.36 7.17 -3.67
C ASP A 65 -18.69 6.48 -4.87
N GLU A 66 -17.84 7.20 -5.61
CA GLU A 66 -17.08 6.66 -6.73
C GLU A 66 -15.85 5.88 -6.23
N ALA A 67 -15.71 4.64 -6.67
CA ALA A 67 -14.56 3.80 -6.34
C ALA A 67 -13.38 4.16 -7.25
N SER A 68 -12.23 4.44 -6.66
CA SER A 68 -11.03 4.82 -7.42
C SER A 68 -9.76 4.41 -6.69
N GLY A 69 -8.70 4.19 -7.46
CA GLY A 69 -7.35 4.03 -6.95
C GLY A 69 -6.71 5.40 -6.72
N ILE A 70 -6.19 5.64 -5.53
CA ILE A 70 -5.62 6.92 -5.13
C ILE A 70 -4.17 6.73 -4.70
N LEU A 71 -3.28 7.46 -5.36
CA LEU A 71 -1.88 7.62 -4.97
C LEU A 71 -1.73 8.91 -4.15
N LEU A 72 -1.07 8.79 -3.01
CA LEU A 72 -0.87 9.86 -2.06
C LEU A 72 0.60 10.23 -1.93
N ARG A 73 0.83 11.52 -1.67
CA ARG A 73 2.08 12.04 -1.14
C ARG A 73 1.83 12.59 0.25
N ARG A 74 2.81 12.43 1.14
CA ARG A 74 2.77 13.04 2.47
C ARG A 74 3.43 14.41 2.42
N ASP A 75 2.71 15.44 2.86
CA ASP A 75 3.33 16.72 3.24
C ASP A 75 3.99 16.52 4.60
N THR A 76 5.31 16.51 4.64
CA THR A 76 6.06 16.30 5.88
C THR A 76 6.05 17.51 6.81
N ILE A 77 5.74 18.70 6.30
CA ILE A 77 5.68 19.94 7.08
C ILE A 77 4.32 20.04 7.79
N ARG A 78 3.24 19.79 7.05
CA ARG A 78 1.86 19.88 7.57
C ARG A 78 1.32 18.56 8.11
N HIS A 79 2.06 17.45 7.93
CA HIS A 79 1.65 16.09 8.28
C HIS A 79 0.31 15.65 7.66
N ILE A 80 -0.05 16.23 6.51
CA ILE A 80 -1.28 15.92 5.77
C ILE A 80 -1.00 15.04 4.56
N TRP A 81 -2.01 14.30 4.11
CA TRP A 81 -1.96 13.64 2.81
C TRP A 81 -2.38 14.62 1.72
N ILE A 82 -1.59 14.68 0.66
CA ILE A 82 -1.85 15.46 -0.53
C ILE A 82 -2.04 14.51 -1.71
N GLY A 83 -3.05 14.81 -2.52
CA GLY A 83 -3.34 14.11 -3.76
C GLY A 83 -3.92 15.06 -4.80
N GLY A 84 -4.15 14.52 -6.00
CA GLY A 84 -4.77 15.26 -7.09
C GLY A 84 -4.90 14.39 -8.33
N LEU A 85 -5.25 15.02 -9.46
CA LEU A 85 -5.58 14.34 -10.72
C LEU A 85 -4.51 13.35 -11.16
N CYS A 86 -3.22 13.71 -11.01
CA CYS A 86 -2.11 12.85 -11.43
C CYS A 86 -1.91 11.59 -10.56
N GLY A 87 -2.55 11.55 -9.39
CA GLY A 87 -2.56 10.38 -8.49
C GLY A 87 -3.87 9.61 -8.53
N GLN A 88 -4.87 10.08 -9.27
CA GLN A 88 -6.13 9.38 -9.52
C GLN A 88 -5.93 8.36 -10.64
N MET A 89 -6.39 7.13 -10.42
CA MET A 89 -6.32 6.06 -11.40
C MET A 89 -7.49 5.08 -11.24
N ALA A 90 -7.77 4.33 -12.31
CA ALA A 90 -8.80 3.30 -12.24
C ALA A 90 -8.37 2.19 -11.27
N VAL A 91 -9.36 1.55 -10.63
CA VAL A 91 -9.10 0.47 -9.67
C VAL A 91 -8.29 -0.67 -10.30
N GLY A 92 -8.64 -1.06 -11.53
CA GLY A 92 -7.91 -2.11 -12.27
C GLY A 92 -6.44 -1.76 -12.53
N GLU A 93 -6.17 -0.53 -12.96
CA GLU A 93 -4.80 -0.06 -13.22
C GLU A 93 -3.93 -0.05 -11.96
N LEU A 94 -4.51 0.32 -10.81
CA LEU A 94 -3.78 0.30 -9.54
C LEU A 94 -3.46 -1.13 -9.08
N ILE A 95 -4.38 -2.08 -9.31
CA ILE A 95 -4.15 -3.50 -9.01
C ILE A 95 -3.01 -4.05 -9.87
N GLU A 96 -3.04 -3.80 -11.19
CA GLU A 96 -1.96 -4.23 -12.09
C GLU A 96 -0.60 -3.62 -11.69
N ALA A 97 -0.59 -2.33 -11.31
CA ALA A 97 0.61 -1.67 -10.82
C ALA A 97 1.13 -2.26 -9.50
N ALA A 98 0.22 -2.68 -8.61
CA ALA A 98 0.56 -3.31 -7.34
C ALA A 98 1.22 -4.68 -7.55
N GLU A 99 0.63 -5.53 -8.39
CA GLU A 99 1.14 -6.87 -8.70
C GLU A 99 2.54 -6.80 -9.33
N ALA A 100 2.74 -5.87 -10.28
CA ALA A 100 4.05 -5.64 -10.90
C ALA A 100 5.14 -5.13 -9.92
N THR A 101 4.72 -4.55 -8.79
CA THR A 101 5.62 -4.07 -7.74
C THR A 101 5.93 -5.18 -6.73
N ASP A 102 4.96 -6.03 -6.38
CA ASP A 102 5.11 -7.13 -5.43
C ASP A 102 6.09 -8.20 -5.95
N GLU A 103 6.05 -8.51 -7.25
CA GLU A 103 7.06 -9.37 -7.89
C GLU A 103 8.51 -8.85 -7.72
N ARG A 104 8.66 -7.54 -7.49
CA ARG A 104 9.96 -6.89 -7.31
C ARG A 104 10.40 -6.83 -5.84
N ILE A 105 9.47 -6.99 -4.89
CA ILE A 105 9.74 -7.03 -3.45
C ILE A 105 9.80 -8.49 -3.01
N VAL A 106 10.93 -9.14 -3.28
CA VAL A 106 11.22 -10.48 -2.76
C VAL A 106 11.08 -10.46 -1.23
N ASN A 107 10.07 -11.17 -0.68
CA ASN A 107 9.87 -11.30 0.77
C ASN A 107 11.01 -12.14 1.39
N TRP A 108 12.12 -11.47 1.68
CA TRP A 108 13.29 -12.05 2.34
C TRP A 108 12.95 -12.72 3.68
N GLY A 109 11.92 -12.24 4.39
CA GLY A 109 11.43 -12.88 5.61
C GLY A 109 10.89 -14.29 5.36
N GLY A 110 10.08 -14.45 4.30
CA GLY A 110 9.56 -15.75 3.87
C GLY A 110 10.67 -16.72 3.45
N ILE A 111 11.71 -16.23 2.78
CA ILE A 111 12.86 -17.05 2.37
C ILE A 111 13.67 -17.51 3.57
N VAL A 112 13.96 -16.64 4.54
CA VAL A 112 14.71 -17.00 5.75
C VAL A 112 13.94 -18.01 6.59
N VAL A 113 12.64 -17.80 6.80
CA VAL A 113 11.80 -18.73 7.57
C VAL A 113 11.67 -20.08 6.83
N GLY A 114 11.40 -20.06 5.53
CA GLY A 114 11.27 -21.27 4.72
C GLY A 114 12.54 -22.10 4.71
N THR A 115 13.70 -21.47 4.49
CA THR A 115 15.00 -22.14 4.50
C THR A 115 15.38 -22.66 5.90
N ALA A 116 15.05 -21.94 6.97
CA ALA A 116 15.28 -22.40 8.33
C ALA A 116 14.44 -23.64 8.68
N ILE A 117 13.15 -23.66 8.32
CA ILE A 117 12.26 -24.82 8.56
C ILE A 117 12.74 -26.03 7.76
N LEU A 118 13.04 -25.85 6.47
CA LEU A 118 13.54 -26.93 5.61
C LEU A 118 14.90 -27.44 6.08
N GLY A 119 15.81 -26.54 6.48
CA GLY A 119 17.12 -26.90 7.03
C GLY A 119 17.02 -27.66 8.35
N LEU A 120 16.14 -27.22 9.26
CA LEU A 120 15.89 -27.91 10.53
C LEU A 120 15.28 -29.30 10.30
N GLY A 121 14.32 -29.42 9.38
CA GLY A 121 13.70 -30.68 8.99
C GLY A 121 14.71 -31.67 8.41
N ALA A 122 15.57 -31.21 7.51
CA ALA A 122 16.66 -32.00 6.94
C ALA A 122 17.68 -32.44 8.00
N LEU A 123 18.03 -31.54 8.93
CA LEU A 123 18.99 -31.85 10.00
C LEU A 123 18.43 -32.86 11.01
N LEU A 124 17.16 -32.73 11.40
CA LEU A 124 16.49 -33.68 12.30
C LEU A 124 16.32 -35.06 11.67
N THR A 125 15.92 -35.12 10.39
CA THR A 125 15.82 -36.39 9.65
C THR A 125 17.19 -37.05 9.49
N TRP A 126 18.23 -36.28 9.16
CA TRP A 126 19.60 -36.79 9.07
C TRP A 126 20.13 -37.31 10.41
N ARG A 127 19.90 -36.58 11.51
CA ARG A 127 20.27 -37.01 12.86
C ARG A 127 19.56 -38.31 13.26
N ARG A 128 18.27 -38.44 12.96
CA ARG A 128 17.49 -39.66 13.21
C ARG A 128 18.00 -40.86 12.40
N LEU A 129 18.36 -40.65 11.13
CA LEU A 129 18.92 -41.70 10.28
C LEU A 129 20.31 -42.15 10.77
N ARG A 130 21.18 -41.22 11.20
CA ARG A 130 22.47 -41.58 11.81
C ARG A 130 22.31 -42.33 13.13
N ALA A 131 21.37 -41.93 13.99
CA ALA A 131 21.12 -42.59 15.26
C ALA A 131 20.62 -44.04 15.09
N LYS A 132 19.77 -44.30 14.09
CA LYS A 132 19.32 -45.67 13.77
C LYS A 132 20.43 -46.56 13.23
N ARG A 133 21.45 -46.00 12.58
CA ARG A 133 22.61 -46.74 12.06
C ARG A 133 23.57 -47.22 13.17
N TYR A 134 23.42 -46.73 14.40
CA TYR A 134 24.31 -46.99 15.53
C TYR A 134 23.76 -47.98 16.58
N ARG A 135 22.70 -48.74 16.26
CA ARG A 135 22.26 -49.87 17.09
C ARG A 135 23.01 -51.13 16.63
N PRO A 136 24.08 -51.58 17.31
CA PRO A 136 24.63 -52.90 17.05
C PRO A 136 23.54 -53.93 17.38
N ALA A 137 23.31 -54.84 16.43
CA ALA A 137 22.44 -55.98 16.66
C ALA A 137 23.02 -56.84 17.80
N PRO A 138 22.19 -57.36 18.72
CA PRO A 138 22.61 -58.42 19.63
C PRO A 138 22.86 -59.72 18.87
#